data_AF-A0A7C1H4K2-F1
#
_entry.id   AF-A0A7C1H4K2-F1
#
_cell.length_a   1.000
_cell.length_b   1.000
_cell.length_c   1.000
_cell.angle_alpha   90.00
_cell.angle_beta   90.00
_cell.angle_gamma   90.00
#
_symmetry.space_group_name_H-M   'P 1'
#
loop_
_entity.id
_entity.type
_entity.pdbx_description
1 polymer ?
#
loop_
_entity_poly.entity_id
_entity_poly.type
_entity_poly.pdbx_seq_one_letter_code
_entity_poly.pdbx_strand_id
1 'polypeptide(L)'
;MKKHDFLQSCYDLILFFLFVVAGFIKGTEKPEEFIVYTAHWDHLGVGPPINGDSIYNGASDNAAAVVWMLFIAKAFKQADSKPNRSVVFLLPTAEES
;
A
#
# COMPACT_ATOMS: atom_id res chain seq x y z
N MET A 1 -29.55 7.72 -25.19
CA MET A 1 -28.24 8.06 -24.61
C MET A 1 -27.30 8.37 -25.77
N LYS A 2 -26.85 9.62 -25.92
CA LYS A 2 -26.07 10.02 -27.11
C LYS A 2 -24.62 9.54 -26.92
N LYS A 3 -23.99 9.09 -28.01
CA LYS A 3 -22.61 8.54 -28.02
C LYS A 3 -21.56 9.47 -27.37
N HIS A 4 -21.85 10.77 -27.31
CA HIS A 4 -21.02 11.80 -26.69
C HIS A 4 -21.03 11.75 -25.16
N ASP A 5 -22.14 11.34 -24.53
CA ASP A 5 -22.28 11.25 -23.07
C ASP A 5 -21.53 10.02 -22.51
N PHE A 6 -21.44 8.96 -23.31
CA PHE A 6 -20.72 7.73 -22.95
C PHE A 6 -19.20 7.96 -22.93
N LEU A 7 -18.67 8.68 -23.90
CA LEU A 7 -17.24 9.01 -23.96
C LEU A 7 -16.84 9.95 -22.81
N GLN A 8 -17.67 10.95 -22.47
CA GLN A 8 -17.44 11.80 -21.30
C GLN A 8 -17.43 11.00 -20.00
N SER A 9 -18.35 10.03 -19.83
CA SER A 9 -18.33 9.09 -18.69
C SER A 9 -17.10 8.17 -18.67
N CYS A 10 -16.49 7.89 -19.83
CA CYS A 10 -15.24 7.14 -19.93
C CYS A 10 -13.97 8.01 -19.75
N TYR A 11 -14.06 9.34 -19.90
CA TYR A 11 -12.98 10.28 -19.54
C TYR A 11 -13.09 10.75 -18.08
N ASP A 12 -14.30 10.82 -17.54
CA ASP A 12 -14.61 10.91 -16.11
C ASP A 12 -14.41 9.55 -15.39
N LEU A 13 -13.97 8.53 -16.13
CA LEU A 13 -13.23 7.37 -15.59
C LEU A 13 -11.86 7.89 -15.14
N ILE A 14 -11.93 8.69 -14.08
CA ILE A 14 -10.93 9.00 -13.08
C ILE A 14 -9.59 8.34 -13.41
N LEU A 15 -8.58 9.14 -13.74
CA LEU A 15 -7.21 8.80 -13.37
C LEU A 15 -7.23 8.47 -11.87
N PHE A 16 -7.44 7.20 -11.54
CA PHE A 16 -7.18 6.69 -10.21
C PHE A 16 -5.66 6.66 -10.14
N PHE A 17 -5.08 7.74 -9.65
CA PHE A 17 -3.69 7.75 -9.26
C PHE A 17 -3.55 6.83 -8.05
N LEU A 18 -3.43 5.54 -8.32
CA LEU A 18 -3.04 4.55 -7.35
C LEU A 18 -1.52 4.69 -7.18
N PHE A 19 -1.14 5.24 -6.03
CA PHE A 19 0.27 5.43 -5.71
C PHE A 19 0.80 4.20 -4.98
N VAL A 20 1.93 3.68 -5.45
CA VAL A 20 2.77 2.82 -4.64
C VAL A 20 3.55 3.71 -3.68
N VAL A 21 3.48 3.42 -2.39
CA VAL A 21 4.27 4.15 -1.38
C VAL A 21 5.49 3.31 -1.04
N ALA A 22 6.68 3.90 -1.10
CA ALA A 22 7.92 3.20 -0.79
C ALA A 22 8.84 4.08 0.05
N GLY A 23 9.50 3.46 1.03
CA GLY A 23 10.58 4.04 1.82
C GLY A 23 11.76 3.09 1.88
N PHE A 24 12.98 3.61 2.02
CA PHE A 24 14.15 2.75 2.17
C PHE A 24 15.17 3.29 3.16
N ILE A 25 15.90 2.37 3.79
CA ILE A 25 17.04 2.63 4.66
C ILE A 25 18.26 1.98 4.01
N LYS A 26 19.26 2.79 3.68
CA LYS A 26 20.50 2.31 3.04
C LYS A 26 21.34 1.49 4.01
N GLY A 27 21.78 0.31 3.56
CA GLY A 27 22.69 -0.56 4.30
C GLY A 27 24.12 -0.03 4.39
N THR A 28 24.90 -0.54 5.33
CA THR A 28 26.29 -0.12 5.59
C THR A 28 27.35 -0.94 4.84
N GLU A 29 27.21 -2.27 4.80
CA GLU A 29 28.21 -3.18 4.24
C GLU A 29 27.88 -3.63 2.82
N LYS A 30 26.59 -3.91 2.56
CA LYS A 30 26.07 -4.44 1.29
C LYS A 30 24.86 -3.62 0.83
N PRO A 31 25.05 -2.33 0.50
CA PRO A 31 23.96 -1.41 0.20
C PRO A 31 23.15 -1.78 -1.06
N GLU A 32 23.70 -2.62 -1.93
CA GLU A 32 23.07 -3.15 -3.15
C GLU A 32 22.22 -4.41 -2.93
N GLU A 33 22.35 -5.07 -1.76
CA GLU A 33 21.48 -6.18 -1.38
C GLU A 33 20.29 -5.64 -0.58
N PHE A 34 19.07 -5.99 -1.00
CA PHE A 34 17.83 -5.45 -0.43
C PHE A 34 17.00 -6.52 0.29
N ILE A 35 16.56 -6.20 1.51
CA ILE A 35 15.49 -6.90 2.20
C ILE A 35 14.22 -6.07 2.04
N VAL A 36 13.16 -6.67 1.49
CA VAL A 36 11.90 -5.98 1.23
C VAL A 36 10.84 -6.46 2.22
N TYR A 37 10.31 -5.53 3.01
CA TYR A 37 9.06 -5.70 3.73
C TYR A 37 7.93 -5.14 2.86
N THR A 38 6.84 -5.90 2.73
CA THR A 38 5.70 -5.49 1.92
C THR A 38 4.38 -5.71 2.65
N ALA A 39 3.44 -4.81 2.45
CA ALA A 39 2.04 -4.92 2.85
C ALA A 39 1.23 -4.06 1.88
N HIS A 40 0.21 -4.60 1.21
CA HIS A 40 -0.61 -3.75 0.34
C HIS A 40 -1.46 -2.81 1.19
N TRP A 41 -1.77 -1.64 0.64
CA TRP A 41 -2.51 -0.59 1.37
C TRP A 41 -3.88 -0.26 0.75
N ASP A 42 -4.24 -0.94 -0.34
CA ASP A 42 -5.58 -0.94 -0.90
C ASP A 42 -6.48 -1.97 -0.20
N HIS A 43 -7.79 -1.79 -0.38
CA HIS A 43 -8.79 -2.76 -0.01
C HIS A 43 -10.05 -2.58 -0.88
N LEU A 44 -10.97 -3.54 -0.81
CA LEU A 44 -12.16 -3.66 -1.66
C LEU A 44 -13.15 -2.48 -1.58
N GLY A 45 -13.10 -1.68 -0.51
CA GLY A 45 -13.96 -0.51 -0.33
C GLY A 45 -15.40 -0.86 0.01
N VAL A 46 -16.26 -1.07 -0.98
CA VAL A 46 -17.72 -1.27 -0.79
C VAL A 46 -18.19 -2.55 -1.47
N GLY A 47 -18.98 -3.37 -0.77
CA GLY A 47 -19.59 -4.59 -1.30
C GLY A 47 -21.02 -4.83 -0.83
N PRO A 48 -21.54 -6.05 -1.03
CA PRO A 48 -22.88 -6.42 -0.58
C PRO A 48 -23.05 -6.25 0.94
N PRO A 49 -24.18 -5.68 1.41
CA PRO A 49 -24.40 -5.49 2.83
C PRO A 49 -24.46 -6.82 3.59
N ILE A 50 -23.68 -6.93 4.66
CA ILE A 50 -23.76 -8.03 5.64
C ILE A 50 -24.24 -7.41 6.95
N ASN A 51 -25.40 -7.84 7.44
CA ASN A 51 -26.02 -7.27 8.64
C ASN A 51 -26.22 -5.74 8.59
N GLY A 52 -26.43 -5.19 7.40
CA GLY A 52 -26.65 -3.75 7.19
C GLY A 52 -25.38 -2.92 6.97
N ASP A 53 -24.19 -3.52 7.01
CA ASP A 53 -22.93 -2.85 6.71
C ASP A 53 -22.37 -3.32 5.36
N SER A 54 -22.04 -2.38 4.47
CA SER A 54 -21.48 -2.63 3.13
C SER A 54 -20.00 -2.25 3.03
N ILE A 55 -19.38 -1.78 4.10
CA ILE A 55 -18.01 -1.24 4.08
C ILE A 55 -16.99 -2.32 4.43
N TYR A 56 -16.04 -2.53 3.53
CA TYR A 56 -14.86 -3.33 3.79
C TYR A 56 -13.78 -2.43 4.40
N ASN A 57 -13.69 -2.45 5.72
CA ASN A 57 -12.80 -1.55 6.49
C ASN A 57 -11.31 -1.94 6.42
N GLY A 58 -10.98 -3.18 6.07
CA GLY A 58 -9.59 -3.61 5.85
C GLY A 58 -8.71 -3.68 7.08
N ALA A 59 -9.30 -3.79 8.27
CA ALA A 59 -8.54 -3.80 9.52
C ALA A 59 -7.55 -4.97 9.59
N SER A 60 -8.00 -6.18 9.24
CA SER A 60 -7.13 -7.37 9.15
C SER A 60 -6.44 -7.47 7.79
N ASP A 61 -7.13 -7.06 6.73
CA ASP A 61 -6.68 -7.16 5.34
C ASP A 61 -6.71 -5.77 4.68
N ASN A 62 -5.63 -4.99 4.73
CA ASN A 62 -4.32 -5.33 5.30
C ASN A 62 -3.72 -4.21 6.18
N ALA A 63 -4.60 -3.39 6.77
CA ALA A 63 -4.18 -2.26 7.60
C ALA A 63 -3.32 -2.69 8.80
N ALA A 64 -3.59 -3.86 9.40
CA ALA A 64 -2.78 -4.40 10.49
C ALA A 64 -1.31 -4.61 10.08
N ALA A 65 -1.04 -5.19 8.90
CA ALA A 65 0.33 -5.38 8.43
C ALA A 65 1.00 -4.07 8.04
N VAL A 66 0.25 -3.11 7.47
CA VAL A 66 0.75 -1.74 7.22
C VAL A 66 1.23 -1.10 8.52
N VAL A 67 0.43 -1.20 9.59
CA VAL A 67 0.80 -0.70 10.92
C VAL A 67 2.06 -1.39 11.43
N TRP A 68 2.13 -2.72 11.38
CA TRP A 68 3.33 -3.46 11.79
C TRP A 68 4.56 -3.04 11.01
N MET A 69 4.45 -2.87 9.69
CA MET A 69 5.55 -2.43 8.85
C MET A 69 6.05 -1.02 9.23
N LEU A 70 5.14 -0.09 9.53
CA LEU A 70 5.50 1.25 10.03
C LEU A 70 6.21 1.19 11.39
N PHE A 71 5.80 0.29 12.29
CA PHE A 71 6.51 0.06 13.55
C PHE A 71 7.91 -0.52 13.35
N ILE A 72 8.08 -1.46 12.42
CA ILE A 72 9.39 -2.01 12.05
C ILE A 72 10.28 -0.90 11.47
N ALA A 73 9.76 -0.08 10.55
CA ALA A 73 10.48 1.06 9.98
C ALA A 73 10.92 2.07 11.05
N LYS A 74 10.04 2.35 12.01
CA LYS A 74 10.37 3.19 13.18
C LYS A 74 11.47 2.57 14.03
N ALA A 75 11.43 1.26 14.30
CA ALA A 75 12.45 0.56 15.05
C ALA A 75 13.83 0.65 14.37
N PHE A 76 13.89 0.44 13.05
CA PHE A 76 15.15 0.63 12.30
C PHE A 76 15.67 2.07 12.37
N LYS A 77 14.78 3.07 12.41
CA LYS A 77 15.19 4.48 12.50
C LYS A 77 15.72 4.85 13.89
N GLN A 78 15.25 4.16 14.93
CA GLN A 78 15.63 4.40 16.33
C GLN A 78 16.81 3.55 16.80
N ALA A 79 17.19 2.49 16.07
CA ALA A 79 18.32 1.66 16.40
C ALA A 79 19.64 2.43 16.35
N ASP A 80 20.57 2.11 17.26
CA ASP A 80 21.90 2.74 17.34
C ASP A 80 22.79 2.39 16.13
N SER A 81 22.55 1.23 15.51
CA SER A 81 23.27 0.77 14.33
C SER A 81 22.35 0.65 13.12
N LYS A 82 22.92 0.96 11.95
CA LYS A 82 22.25 0.75 10.66
C LYS A 82 22.39 -0.72 10.23
N PRO A 83 21.42 -1.25 9.45
CA PRO A 83 21.51 -2.61 8.94
C PRO A 83 22.66 -2.78 7.94
N ASN A 84 23.22 -3.99 7.86
CA ASN A 84 24.30 -4.30 6.91
C ASN A 84 23.80 -4.22 5.45
N ARG A 85 22.54 -4.62 5.21
CA ARG A 85 21.85 -4.58 3.91
C ARG A 85 20.86 -3.44 3.86
N SER A 86 20.53 -2.98 2.65
CA SER A 86 19.46 -2.00 2.48
C SER A 86 18.10 -2.65 2.78
N VAL A 87 17.22 -1.87 3.40
CA VAL A 87 15.86 -2.31 3.75
C VAL A 87 14.86 -1.44 3.03
N VAL A 88 13.88 -2.04 2.36
CA VAL A 88 12.79 -1.36 1.67
C VAL A 88 11.47 -1.70 2.36
N PHE A 89 10.64 -0.68 2.55
CA PHE A 89 9.26 -0.80 2.99
C PHE A 89 8.39 -0.42 1.79
N LEU A 90 7.71 -1.40 1.21
CA LEU A 90 6.91 -1.25 -0.01
C LEU A 90 5.43 -1.45 0.31
N LEU A 91 4.63 -0.46 -0.02
CA LEU A 91 3.17 -0.48 0.09
C LEU A 91 2.59 -0.48 -1.32
N PRO A 92 2.44 -1.66 -1.96
CA PRO A 92 1.76 -1.76 -3.23
C PRO A 92 0.27 -1.47 -3.08
N THR A 93 -0.36 -1.16 -4.20
CA THR A 93 -1.79 -0.96 -4.37
C THR A 93 -2.26 -1.93 -5.45
N ALA A 94 -3.56 -2.18 -5.53
CA ALA A 94 -4.19 -3.11 -6.48
C ALA A 94 -3.82 -4.59 -6.24
N GLU A 95 -3.70 -4.99 -4.97
CA GLU A 95 -3.61 -6.40 -4.60
C GLU A 95 -4.99 -7.07 -4.65
N GLU A 96 -6.03 -6.34 -4.26
CA GLU A 96 -7.40 -6.82 -4.04
C GLU A 96 -8.30 -6.71 -5.29
N SER A 97 -7.69 -6.62 -6.47
CA SER A 97 -8.32 -6.13 -7.72
C SER A 97 -9.01 -7.19 -8.58
#